data_AF-A0A1F2WI84-F1
#
_entry.id   AF-A0A1F2WI84-F1
#
_cell.length_a   1.000
_cell.length_b   1.000
_cell.length_c   1.000
_cell.angle_alpha   90.00
_cell.angle_beta   90.00
_cell.angle_gamma   90.00
#
_symmetry.space_group_name_H-M   'P 1'
#
loop_
_entity.id
_entity.type
_entity.pdbx_description
1 polymer ?
#
loop_
_entity_poly.entity_id
_entity_poly.type
_entity_poly.pdbx_seq_one_letter_code
_entity_poly.pdbx_strand_id
1 'polypeptide(L)'
;MLSFPFGMPITPVRQMDATPKRVFVLGVYASAVHARWVADNGKTIINALAVASEPEIFWRGEDADKLIEQIPAPHGAGRLVPANKTLNGPSGVTLDSMFLESLGIT
;
A
#
# COMPACT_ATOMS: atom_id res chain seq x y z
N MET A 1 -1.71 15.68 14.36
CA MET A 1 -1.49 14.31 13.87
C MET A 1 -1.44 14.39 12.35
N LEU A 2 -0.48 13.75 11.68
CA LEU A 2 -0.39 13.78 10.22
C LEU A 2 -1.34 12.71 9.63
N SER A 3 -2.02 13.03 8.55
CA SER A 3 -2.96 12.13 7.87
C SER A 3 -2.74 12.14 6.36
N PHE A 4 -3.08 11.03 5.73
CA PHE A 4 -3.24 10.95 4.28
C PHE A 4 -4.44 11.80 3.84
N PRO A 5 -4.53 12.11 2.54
CA PRO A 5 -5.81 12.45 1.91
C PRO A 5 -6.89 11.47 2.35
N PHE A 6 -8.12 11.95 2.55
CA PHE A 6 -9.25 11.15 3.06
C PHE A 6 -9.14 10.70 4.53
N GLY A 7 -8.15 11.21 5.26
CA GLY A 7 -8.18 11.26 6.73
C GLY A 7 -7.59 10.05 7.44
N MET A 8 -7.10 9.04 6.71
CA MET A 8 -6.38 7.93 7.36
C MET A 8 -5.14 8.44 8.08
N PRO A 9 -4.90 8.05 9.34
CA PRO A 9 -3.72 8.47 10.07
C PRO A 9 -2.45 7.89 9.42
N ILE A 10 -1.38 8.69 9.39
CA ILE A 10 -0.06 8.17 9.04
C ILE A 10 0.48 7.39 10.23
N THR A 11 0.63 6.09 10.07
CA THR A 11 1.18 5.18 11.10
C THR A 11 2.54 4.64 10.68
N PRO A 12 3.53 4.56 11.60
CA PRO A 12 4.78 3.88 11.33
C PRO A 12 4.52 2.39 11.06
N VAL A 13 4.96 1.90 9.91
CA VAL A 13 4.95 0.47 9.60
C VAL A 13 6.21 -0.14 10.21
N ARG A 14 6.04 -1.18 11.00
CA ARG A 14 7.11 -1.83 11.76
C ARG A 14 7.16 -3.30 11.41
N GLN A 15 8.35 -3.88 11.47
CA GLN A 15 8.51 -5.32 11.37
C GLN A 15 7.82 -5.98 12.57
N MET A 16 6.77 -6.75 12.29
CA MET A 16 5.98 -7.43 13.33
C MET A 16 6.74 -8.62 13.92
N ASP A 17 7.39 -9.40 13.07
CA ASP A 17 8.17 -10.57 13.46
C ASP A 17 9.67 -10.22 13.54
N ALA A 18 10.16 -10.08 14.77
CA ALA A 18 11.55 -9.76 15.09
C ALA A 18 12.37 -10.97 15.58
N THR A 19 11.92 -12.21 15.33
CA THR A 19 12.74 -13.39 15.66
C THR A 19 14.03 -13.41 14.83
N PRO A 20 15.08 -14.14 15.25
CA PRO A 20 16.28 -14.31 14.45
C PRO A 20 15.96 -14.80 13.02
N LYS A 21 16.50 -14.12 12.01
CA LYS A 21 16.31 -14.43 10.59
C LYS A 21 17.63 -14.89 9.96
N ARG A 22 17.53 -15.78 8.97
CA ARG A 22 18.69 -16.23 8.18
C ARG A 22 19.21 -15.14 7.25
N VAL A 23 18.35 -14.22 6.83
CA VAL A 23 18.65 -13.11 5.92
C VAL A 23 18.08 -11.83 6.50
N PHE A 24 18.82 -10.74 6.29
CA PHE A 24 18.39 -9.38 6.60
C PHE A 24 18.34 -8.60 5.29
N VAL A 25 17.21 -7.94 5.05
CA VAL A 25 17.00 -7.09 3.88
C VAL A 25 17.14 -5.64 4.33
N LEU A 26 18.16 -4.94 3.83
CA LEU A 26 18.36 -3.52 4.11
C LEU A 26 17.72 -2.68 3.00
N GLY A 27 16.71 -1.89 3.34
CA GLY A 27 16.03 -1.00 2.40
C GLY A 27 15.07 -0.03 3.09
N VAL A 28 14.68 1.03 2.39
CA VAL A 28 13.70 2.01 2.88
C VAL A 28 12.31 1.53 2.49
N TYR A 29 11.50 1.08 3.45
CA TYR A 29 10.05 0.83 3.29
C TYR A 29 9.40 0.74 4.67
N ALA A 30 8.16 1.20 4.91
CA ALA A 30 7.00 1.13 4.02
C ALA A 30 6.68 2.37 3.16
N SER A 31 5.93 2.15 2.07
CA SER A 31 5.35 3.19 1.21
C SER A 31 3.92 3.53 1.67
N ALA A 32 2.93 3.40 0.79
CA ALA A 32 1.53 3.70 1.05
C ALA A 32 0.61 2.82 0.20
N VAL A 33 -0.62 2.62 0.68
CA VAL A 33 -1.72 2.10 -0.13
C VAL A 33 -2.15 3.17 -1.13
N HIS A 34 -2.18 2.83 -2.40
CA HIS A 34 -2.58 3.71 -3.49
C HIS A 34 -3.99 3.39 -3.98
N ALA A 35 -4.84 4.41 -4.03
CA ALA A 35 -6.18 4.36 -4.62
C ALA A 35 -6.30 5.27 -5.83
N ARG A 36 -7.17 4.93 -6.76
CA ARG A 36 -7.58 5.85 -7.82
C ARG A 36 -8.73 6.71 -7.29
N TRP A 37 -8.59 8.01 -7.44
CA TRP A 37 -9.62 8.97 -7.03
C TRP A 37 -10.51 9.33 -8.22
N VAL A 38 -11.80 9.10 -8.08
CA VAL A 38 -12.82 9.30 -9.11
C VAL A 38 -13.87 10.29 -8.63
N ALA A 39 -14.19 11.28 -9.45
CA ALA A 39 -15.28 12.24 -9.21
C ALA A 39 -16.66 11.56 -9.29
N ASP A 40 -17.70 12.22 -8.76
CA ASP A 40 -19.09 11.72 -8.80
C ASP A 40 -19.60 11.48 -10.23
N ASN A 41 -19.10 12.24 -11.21
CA ASN A 41 -19.42 12.05 -12.63
C ASN A 41 -18.62 10.92 -13.32
N GLY A 42 -17.84 10.15 -12.56
CA GLY A 42 -17.03 9.03 -13.07
C GLY A 42 -15.68 9.43 -13.66
N LYS A 43 -15.34 10.72 -13.74
CA LYS A 43 -14.02 11.17 -14.22
C LYS A 43 -12.93 10.80 -13.21
N THR A 44 -11.85 10.17 -13.67
CA THR A 44 -10.66 9.97 -12.84
C THR A 44 -9.98 11.32 -12.60
N ILE A 45 -9.80 11.67 -11.33
CA ILE A 45 -9.07 12.88 -10.89
C ILE A 45 -7.58 12.55 -10.74
N ILE A 46 -7.26 11.46 -10.03
CA ILE A 46 -5.89 11.00 -9.77
C ILE A 46 -5.85 9.49 -9.96
N ASN A 47 -4.88 8.99 -10.75
CA ASN A 47 -4.73 7.55 -11.02
C ASN A 47 -4.21 6.75 -9.82
N ALA A 48 -3.35 7.37 -9.00
CA ALA A 48 -2.70 6.75 -7.86
C ALA A 48 -2.46 7.82 -6.77
N LEU A 49 -3.36 7.86 -5.79
CA LEU A 49 -3.28 8.71 -4.61
C LEU A 49 -2.89 7.86 -3.42
N ALA A 50 -1.86 8.24 -2.68
CA ALA A 50 -1.54 7.62 -1.40
C ALA A 50 -2.66 7.95 -0.39
N VAL A 51 -3.33 6.93 0.15
CA VAL A 51 -4.52 7.09 0.99
C VAL A 51 -4.44 6.41 2.35
N ALA A 52 -3.46 5.53 2.57
CA ALA A 52 -3.20 4.91 3.87
C ALA A 52 -1.74 4.41 3.95
N SER A 53 -1.25 4.14 5.16
CA SER A 53 -0.02 3.38 5.35
C SER A 53 -0.25 1.94 4.88
N GLU A 54 0.78 1.29 4.36
CA GLU A 54 0.73 -0.15 4.09
C GLU A 54 0.55 -0.96 5.38
N PRO A 55 -0.06 -2.15 5.30
CA PRO A 55 -0.29 -2.99 6.47
C PRO A 55 1.02 -3.56 7.06
N GLU A 56 2.04 -3.80 6.22
CA GLU A 56 3.33 -4.35 6.64
C GLU A 56 4.46 -3.97 5.68
N ILE A 57 5.70 -4.16 6.15
CA ILE A 57 6.90 -3.92 5.34
C ILE A 57 6.94 -4.98 4.23
N PHE A 58 7.14 -4.54 2.98
CA PHE A 58 7.13 -5.40 1.78
C PHE A 58 5.79 -6.13 1.54
N TRP A 59 4.68 -5.54 1.96
CA TRP A 59 3.33 -5.97 1.54
C TRP A 59 3.25 -6.16 0.01
N ARG A 60 2.51 -7.17 -0.46
CA ARG A 60 2.43 -7.53 -1.90
C ARG A 60 1.12 -7.11 -2.55
N GLY A 61 0.33 -6.28 -1.88
CA GLY A 61 -0.90 -5.72 -2.42
C GLY A 61 -2.14 -6.54 -2.09
N GLU A 62 -2.01 -7.57 -1.24
CA GLU A 62 -3.11 -8.41 -0.79
C GLU A 62 -4.23 -7.57 -0.17
N ASP A 63 -5.47 -7.79 -0.62
CA ASP A 63 -6.67 -7.12 -0.10
C ASP A 63 -6.65 -5.57 -0.19
N ALA A 64 -5.89 -5.00 -1.14
CA ALA A 64 -5.83 -3.55 -1.36
C ALA A 64 -7.22 -2.92 -1.58
N ASP A 65 -8.11 -3.62 -2.28
CA ASP A 65 -9.50 -3.20 -2.48
C ASP A 65 -10.28 -3.07 -1.18
N LYS A 66 -10.21 -4.09 -0.30
CA LYS A 66 -10.85 -4.08 1.01
C LYS A 66 -10.30 -2.99 1.92
N LEU A 67 -9.00 -2.69 1.84
CA LEU A 67 -8.39 -1.58 2.59
C LEU A 67 -8.94 -0.23 2.09
N ILE A 68 -9.05 -0.04 0.78
CA ILE A 68 -9.53 1.20 0.17
C ILE A 68 -11.03 1.42 0.47
N GLU A 69 -11.84 0.36 0.45
CA GLU A 69 -13.28 0.41 0.75
C GLU A 69 -13.59 0.90 2.18
N GLN A 70 -12.65 0.74 3.11
CA GLN A 70 -12.80 1.20 4.49
C GLN A 70 -12.51 2.70 4.67
N ILE A 71 -11.94 3.36 3.66
CA ILE A 71 -11.53 4.76 3.76
C ILE A 71 -12.75 5.66 3.48
N PRO A 72 -13.17 6.48 4.46
CA PRO A 72 -14.34 7.33 4.28
C PRO A 72 -14.07 8.44 3.25
N ALA A 73 -14.95 8.57 2.26
CA ALA A 73 -14.98 9.70 1.36
C ALA A 73 -15.89 10.82 1.89
N PRO A 74 -15.39 12.04 2.11
CA PRO A 74 -16.26 13.17 2.44
C PRO A 74 -17.31 13.39 1.36
N HIS A 75 -18.51 13.84 1.78
CA HIS A 75 -19.60 14.11 0.84
C HIS A 75 -19.16 15.10 -0.25
N GLY A 76 -19.43 14.76 -1.52
CA GLY A 76 -19.06 15.58 -2.68
C GLY A 76 -17.58 15.50 -3.08
N ALA A 77 -16.76 14.71 -2.38
CA ALA A 77 -15.37 14.49 -2.76
C ALA A 77 -15.22 13.41 -3.85
N GLY A 78 -16.30 12.77 -4.31
CA GLY A 78 -16.19 11.57 -5.15
C GLY A 78 -15.94 10.31 -4.33
N ARG A 79 -15.21 9.36 -4.91
CA ARG A 79 -14.89 8.06 -4.29
C ARG A 79 -13.48 7.60 -4.58
N LEU A 80 -12.95 6.79 -3.66
CA LEU A 80 -11.74 6.03 -3.86
C LEU A 80 -12.10 4.66 -4.43
N VAL A 81 -11.32 4.20 -5.40
CA VAL A 81 -11.44 2.86 -5.99
C VAL A 81 -10.06 2.23 -6.09
N PRO A 82 -9.95 0.90 -6.27
CA PRO A 82 -8.65 0.27 -6.49
C PRO A 82 -7.87 0.94 -7.62
N ALA A 83 -6.60 1.25 -7.35
CA ALA A 83 -5.64 1.67 -8.37
C ALA A 83 -5.29 0.49 -9.28
N ASN A 84 -4.44 0.72 -10.29
CA ASN A 84 -3.88 -0.39 -11.08
C ASN A 84 -3.19 -1.40 -10.14
N LYS A 85 -3.36 -2.71 -10.41
CA LYS A 85 -2.79 -3.81 -9.61
C LYS A 85 -1.26 -3.71 -9.46
N THR A 86 -0.58 -3.04 -10.38
CA THR A 86 0.88 -2.84 -10.32
C THR A 86 1.31 -1.72 -9.36
N LEU A 87 0.37 -1.04 -8.68
CA LEU A 87 0.63 0.12 -7.85
C LEU A 87 0.55 -0.16 -6.34
N ASN A 88 0.08 -1.35 -5.96
CA ASN A 88 0.07 -1.81 -4.57
C ASN A 88 0.91 -3.09 -4.48
N GLY A 89 1.95 -3.05 -3.65
CA GLY A 89 2.87 -4.16 -3.39
C GLY A 89 3.86 -4.63 -4.48
N PRO A 90 4.18 -3.88 -5.56
CA PRO A 90 5.20 -4.33 -6.51
C PRO A 90 6.57 -4.52 -5.85
N SER A 91 6.86 -3.78 -4.77
CA SER A 91 8.12 -3.91 -4.01
C SER A 91 8.22 -5.25 -3.28
N GLY A 92 7.14 -5.76 -2.67
CA GLY A 92 7.12 -7.08 -2.06
C GLY A 92 7.37 -8.18 -3.09
N VAL A 93 6.63 -8.14 -4.20
CA VAL A 93 6.80 -9.09 -5.32
C VAL A 93 8.21 -9.05 -5.91
N THR A 94 8.79 -7.85 -6.02
CA THR A 94 10.16 -7.67 -6.51
C THR A 94 11.19 -8.22 -5.53
N LEU A 95 10.99 -8.03 -4.22
CA LEU A 95 11.85 -8.60 -3.20
C LEU A 95 11.94 -10.12 -3.36
N ASP A 96 10.79 -10.78 -3.51
CA ASP A 96 10.75 -12.23 -3.68
C ASP A 96 11.46 -12.67 -4.95
N SER A 97 10.95 -12.21 -6.10
CA SER A 97 11.33 -12.72 -7.41
C SER A 97 12.76 -12.37 -7.82
N MET A 98 13.26 -11.19 -7.41
CA MET A 98 14.59 -10.74 -7.84
C MET A 98 15.69 -11.01 -6.83
N PHE A 99 15.36 -11.13 -5.53
CA PHE A 99 16.38 -11.23 -4.48
C PHE A 99 16.28 -12.52 -3.66
N LEU A 100 15.10 -12.95 -3.24
CA LEU A 100 14.96 -14.09 -2.34
C LEU A 100 14.91 -15.45 -3.06
N GLU A 101 14.26 -15.53 -4.23
CA GLU A 101 14.15 -16.77 -5.02
C GLU A 101 15.53 -17.32 -5.41
N SER A 102 16.43 -16.45 -5.87
CA SER A 102 17.80 -16.85 -6.25
C SER A 102 18.64 -17.38 -5.09
N LEU A 103 18.21 -17.11 -3.85
CA LEU A 103 18.83 -17.62 -2.62
C LEU A 103 18.12 -18.86 -2.06
N GLY A 104 16.96 -19.25 -2.62
CA GLY A 104 16.13 -20.37 -2.15
C GLY A 104 15.43 -20.09 -0.83
N ILE A 105 14.88 -18.88 -0.64
CA ILE A 105 14.37 -18.38 0.66
C ILE A 105 12.88 -17.96 0.61
N THR A 106 12.21 -18.10 -0.54
CA THR A 106 10.77 -17.82 -0.70
C THR A 106 9.85 -18.93 -0.21
#